data_AF-A0A933I2P8-F1
#
_entry.id   AF-A0A933I2P8-F1
#
_cell.length_a   1.000
_cell.length_b   1.000
_cell.length_c   1.000
_cell.angle_alpha   90.00
_cell.angle_beta   90.00
_cell.angle_gamma   90.00
#
_symmetry.space_group_name_H-M   'P 1'
#
loop_
_entity.id
_entity.type
_entity.pdbx_description
1 polymer ?
#
loop_
_entity_poly.entity_id
_entity_poly.type
_entity_poly.pdbx_seq_one_letter_code
_entity_poly.pdbx_strand_id
1 'polypeptide(L)'
;KILKQNISQGLNRDGLIRLSILLLNLYGTSGYGHANLKYSNTIQKKLIKIHYGMTFTGGRITYNRLFNIFNAANDCEFELALILSVVRSRNVNKYFKRADDFIKFKRNKLLNGYEIQKILTSDPSEIIGKIQTDLHKRRFLGIIRSKKDAVHWIISNLT
;
A
#
# COMPACT_ATOMS: atom_id res chain seq x y z
N LYS A 1 17.11 6.87 11.29
CA LYS A 1 17.20 5.50 11.90
C LYS A 1 16.45 4.44 11.08
N ILE A 2 15.23 4.70 10.58
CA ILE A 2 14.41 3.74 9.82
C ILE A 2 15.11 3.14 8.58
N LEU A 3 15.81 3.96 7.77
CA LEU A 3 16.48 3.49 6.55
C LEU A 3 17.64 2.51 6.80
N LYS A 4 18.24 2.54 8.00
CA LYS A 4 19.35 1.65 8.40
C LYS A 4 18.87 0.32 8.98
N GLN A 5 17.56 0.12 9.11
CA GLN A 5 16.99 -1.12 9.62
C GLN A 5 17.32 -2.29 8.68
N ASN A 6 17.89 -3.35 9.23
CA ASN A 6 18.22 -4.57 8.50
C ASN A 6 16.92 -5.31 8.12
N ILE A 7 16.87 -5.81 6.90
CA ILE A 7 15.77 -6.62 6.38
C ILE A 7 16.18 -8.09 6.38
N SER A 8 17.26 -8.42 5.69
CA SER A 8 17.78 -9.78 5.50
C SER A 8 19.12 -9.73 4.76
N GLN A 9 19.98 -10.74 4.93
CA GLN A 9 21.27 -10.87 4.22
C GLN A 9 22.17 -9.62 4.30
N GLY A 10 22.09 -8.88 5.42
CA GLY A 10 22.82 -7.61 5.58
C GLY A 10 22.26 -6.44 4.75
N LEU A 11 21.23 -6.66 3.94
CA LEU A 11 20.55 -5.61 3.19
C LEU A 11 19.63 -4.82 4.12
N ASN A 12 19.88 -3.52 4.21
CA ASN A 12 19.02 -2.60 4.93
C ASN A 12 17.93 -2.00 4.01
N ARG A 13 17.01 -1.23 4.59
CA ARG A 13 15.94 -0.56 3.83
C ARG A 13 16.44 0.36 2.73
N ASP A 14 17.52 1.11 2.97
CA ASP A 14 18.15 1.94 1.93
C ASP A 14 18.66 1.08 0.75
N GLY A 15 19.34 -0.02 1.05
CA GLY A 15 19.82 -0.98 0.07
C GLY A 15 18.68 -1.60 -0.74
N LEU A 16 17.56 -1.94 -0.11
CA LEU A 16 16.36 -2.45 -0.80
C LEU A 16 15.80 -1.42 -1.78
N ILE A 17 15.74 -0.15 -1.39
CA ILE A 17 15.26 0.94 -2.25
C ILE A 17 16.18 1.09 -3.46
N ARG A 18 17.50 1.18 -3.24
CA ARG A 18 18.49 1.30 -4.32
C ARG A 18 18.42 0.12 -5.29
N LEU A 19 18.35 -1.09 -4.74
CA LEU A 19 18.18 -2.32 -5.52
C LEU A 19 16.88 -2.29 -6.33
N SER A 20 15.78 -1.80 -5.74
CA SER A 20 14.50 -1.69 -6.44
C SER A 20 14.60 -0.74 -7.64
N ILE A 21 15.22 0.43 -7.46
CA ILE A 21 15.42 1.41 -8.55
C ILE A 21 16.31 0.82 -9.64
N LEU A 22 17.41 0.16 -9.28
CA LEU A 22 18.32 -0.48 -10.23
C LEU A 22 17.57 -1.51 -11.10
N LEU A 23 16.81 -2.41 -10.47
CA LEU A 23 16.06 -3.45 -11.18
C LEU A 23 14.94 -2.87 -12.05
N LEU A 24 14.25 -1.82 -11.59
CA LEU A 24 13.26 -1.10 -12.40
C LEU A 24 13.88 -0.50 -13.66
N ASN A 25 15.09 0.07 -13.56
CA ASN A 25 15.79 0.64 -14.70
C ASN A 25 16.27 -0.43 -15.69
N LEU A 26 16.75 -1.58 -15.18
CA LEU A 26 17.31 -2.64 -16.03
C LEU A 26 16.24 -3.49 -16.71
N TYR A 27 15.15 -3.80 -16.01
CA TYR A 27 14.18 -4.79 -16.47
C TYR A 27 12.72 -4.33 -16.44
N GLY A 28 12.47 -3.04 -16.17
CA GLY A 28 11.12 -2.51 -16.01
C GLY A 28 10.38 -3.16 -14.83
N THR A 29 9.05 -3.19 -14.92
CA THR A 29 8.20 -3.74 -13.84
C THR A 29 8.01 -5.26 -13.90
N SER A 30 8.52 -5.94 -14.93
CA SER A 30 8.31 -7.37 -15.18
C SER A 30 9.50 -8.26 -14.80
N GLY A 31 10.70 -7.71 -14.57
CA GLY A 31 11.93 -8.51 -14.63
C GLY A 31 12.71 -8.80 -13.35
N TYR A 32 12.05 -9.07 -12.22
CA TYR A 32 12.73 -9.52 -10.99
C TYR A 32 13.44 -10.87 -11.15
N GLY A 33 12.97 -11.70 -12.09
CA GLY A 33 13.50 -13.04 -12.34
C GLY A 33 14.79 -13.07 -13.18
N HIS A 34 15.22 -11.93 -13.73
CA HIS A 34 16.37 -11.86 -14.65
C HIS A 34 17.67 -11.40 -13.99
N ALA A 35 17.66 -11.11 -12.69
CA ALA A 35 18.87 -10.76 -11.97
C ALA A 35 19.66 -12.03 -11.62
N ASN A 36 20.94 -12.10 -12.00
CA ASN A 36 21.89 -13.15 -11.57
C ASN A 36 22.18 -13.12 -10.06
N LEU A 37 21.56 -12.20 -9.32
CA LEU A 37 21.66 -12.05 -7.87
C LEU A 37 20.66 -12.98 -7.18
N LYS A 38 21.16 -13.90 -6.35
CA LYS A 38 20.33 -14.73 -5.47
C LYS A 38 19.90 -13.94 -4.24
N TYR A 39 18.62 -13.64 -4.14
CA TYR A 39 18.01 -12.97 -2.99
C TYR A 39 17.38 -13.96 -2.03
N SER A 40 17.31 -13.60 -0.75
CA SER A 40 16.42 -14.29 0.19
C SER A 40 14.95 -14.08 -0.19
N ASN A 41 14.10 -15.05 0.15
CA ASN A 41 12.65 -14.98 -0.08
C ASN A 41 12.01 -13.70 0.45
N THR A 42 12.50 -13.17 1.58
CA THR A 42 12.02 -11.91 2.17
C THR A 42 12.29 -10.71 1.27
N ILE A 43 13.51 -10.59 0.75
CA ILE A 43 13.90 -9.50 -0.15
C ILE A 43 13.11 -9.61 -1.45
N GLN A 44 13.02 -10.82 -2.02
CA GLN A 44 12.27 -11.06 -3.24
C GLN A 44 10.80 -10.65 -3.10
N LYS A 45 10.13 -11.06 -2.01
CA LYS A 45 8.74 -10.67 -1.74
C LYS A 45 8.57 -9.14 -1.64
N LYS A 46 9.51 -8.44 -1.00
CA LYS A 46 9.45 -6.97 -0.89
C LYS A 46 9.68 -6.28 -2.25
N LEU A 47 10.63 -6.76 -3.05
CA LEU A 47 10.87 -6.24 -4.41
C LEU A 47 9.63 -6.39 -5.29
N ILE A 48 9.02 -7.59 -5.29
CA ILE A 48 7.78 -7.87 -6.03
C ILE A 48 6.68 -6.89 -5.62
N LYS A 49 6.45 -6.67 -4.33
CA LYS A 49 5.42 -5.74 -3.84
C LYS A 49 5.69 -4.29 -4.28
N ILE A 50 6.92 -3.82 -4.13
CA ILE A 50 7.31 -2.45 -4.49
C ILE A 50 7.02 -2.19 -5.96
N HIS A 51 7.55 -3.03 -6.84
CA HIS A 51 7.42 -2.77 -8.26
C HIS A 51 6.04 -3.19 -8.81
N TYR A 52 5.32 -4.14 -8.19
CA TYR A 52 3.90 -4.35 -8.48
C TYR A 52 3.12 -3.05 -8.22
N GLY A 53 3.42 -2.36 -7.11
CA GLY A 53 2.92 -1.01 -6.86
C GLY A 53 3.31 0.00 -7.96
N MET A 54 4.53 -0.10 -8.51
CA MET A 54 4.99 0.76 -9.61
C MET A 54 4.22 0.56 -10.92
N THR A 55 3.65 -0.61 -11.19
CA THR A 55 2.79 -0.83 -12.37
C THR A 55 1.58 0.10 -12.40
N PHE A 56 1.08 0.52 -11.22
CA PHE A 56 -0.05 1.42 -11.10
C PHE A 56 0.31 2.89 -11.28
N THR A 57 1.57 3.23 -11.58
CA THR A 57 2.00 4.64 -11.62
C THR A 57 1.74 5.34 -12.95
N GLY A 58 1.40 4.60 -14.01
CA GLY A 58 1.15 5.16 -15.35
C GLY A 58 0.18 6.36 -15.36
N GLY A 59 0.50 7.38 -16.15
CA GLY A 59 -0.33 8.59 -16.30
C GLY A 59 -0.37 9.49 -15.05
N ARG A 60 -1.51 10.17 -14.85
CA ARG A 60 -1.73 11.10 -13.71
C ARG A 60 -2.03 10.32 -12.43
N ILE A 61 -1.27 10.60 -11.37
CA ILE A 61 -1.46 9.99 -10.04
C ILE A 61 -2.53 10.78 -9.25
N THR A 62 -3.77 10.31 -9.33
CA THR A 62 -4.89 10.77 -8.50
C THR A 62 -4.83 10.14 -7.10
N TYR A 63 -5.64 10.62 -6.15
CA TYR A 63 -5.71 9.98 -4.82
C TYR A 63 -6.20 8.54 -4.87
N ASN A 64 -7.17 8.24 -5.73
CA ASN A 64 -7.63 6.87 -5.93
C ASN A 64 -6.49 5.97 -6.44
N ARG A 65 -5.68 6.47 -7.37
CA ARG A 65 -4.54 5.73 -7.90
C ARG A 65 -3.45 5.56 -6.84
N LEU A 66 -3.21 6.58 -6.03
CA LEU A 66 -2.26 6.53 -4.93
C LEU A 66 -2.65 5.50 -3.87
N PHE A 67 -3.94 5.34 -3.58
CA PHE A 67 -4.44 4.27 -2.73
C PHE A 67 -4.09 2.90 -3.31
N ASN A 68 -4.38 2.66 -4.60
CA ASN A 68 -4.09 1.38 -5.25
C ASN A 68 -2.59 1.06 -5.23
N ILE A 69 -1.74 2.07 -5.49
CA ILE A 69 -0.28 1.95 -5.42
C ILE A 69 0.17 1.48 -4.03
N PHE A 70 -0.30 2.11 -2.96
CA PHE A 70 0.07 1.72 -1.58
C PHE A 70 -0.56 0.40 -1.15
N ASN A 71 -1.79 0.11 -1.56
CA ASN A 71 -2.45 -1.16 -1.28
C ASN A 71 -1.69 -2.34 -1.90
N ALA A 72 -1.22 -2.17 -3.14
CA ALA A 72 -0.37 -3.15 -3.84
C ALA A 72 0.99 -3.35 -3.15
N ALA A 73 1.58 -2.28 -2.62
CA ALA A 73 2.85 -2.35 -1.89
C ALA A 73 2.76 -3.13 -0.58
N ASN A 74 1.54 -3.26 -0.02
CA ASN A 74 1.31 -3.79 1.32
C ASN A 74 2.34 -3.19 2.29
N ASP A 75 3.10 -3.95 3.08
CA ASP A 75 4.08 -3.46 4.07
C ASP A 75 5.31 -2.67 3.54
N CYS A 76 5.33 -2.34 2.25
CA CYS A 76 6.38 -1.54 1.60
C CYS A 76 5.88 -0.15 1.18
N GLU A 77 4.83 0.38 1.82
CA GLU A 77 4.20 1.66 1.43
C GLU A 77 5.20 2.83 1.48
N PHE A 78 6.08 2.83 2.49
CA PHE A 78 7.06 3.90 2.69
C PHE A 78 8.18 3.84 1.65
N GLU A 79 8.74 2.66 1.41
CA GLU A 79 9.77 2.42 0.38
C GLU A 79 9.24 2.82 -1.00
N LEU A 80 7.99 2.45 -1.30
CA LEU A 80 7.35 2.83 -2.55
C LEU A 80 7.10 4.34 -2.65
N ALA A 81 6.67 5.00 -1.58
CA ALA A 81 6.50 6.46 -1.56
C ALA A 81 7.81 7.20 -1.87
N LEU A 82 8.93 6.70 -1.36
CA LEU A 82 10.24 7.26 -1.64
C LEU A 82 10.63 7.03 -3.10
N ILE A 83 10.47 5.81 -3.63
CA ILE A 83 10.75 5.52 -5.05
C ILE A 83 9.89 6.40 -5.97
N LEU A 84 8.59 6.56 -5.68
CA LEU A 84 7.70 7.46 -6.42
C LEU A 84 8.21 8.90 -6.42
N SER A 85 8.68 9.37 -5.27
CA SER A 85 9.18 10.74 -5.13
C SER A 85 10.41 11.00 -6.00
N VAL A 86 11.28 10.01 -6.16
CA VAL A 86 12.47 10.06 -7.02
C VAL A 86 12.04 9.98 -8.49
N VAL A 87 11.31 8.93 -8.87
CA VAL A 87 10.94 8.66 -10.28
C VAL A 87 10.05 9.77 -10.87
N ARG A 88 9.17 10.38 -10.07
CA ARG A 88 8.28 11.45 -10.55
C ARG A 88 8.85 12.86 -10.35
N SER A 89 9.85 13.01 -9.48
CA SER A 89 10.54 14.28 -9.19
C SER A 89 9.60 15.47 -8.93
N ARG A 90 8.38 15.20 -8.42
CA ARG A 90 7.32 16.18 -8.15
C ARG A 90 6.49 15.71 -6.97
N ASN A 91 5.88 16.63 -6.23
CA ASN A 91 4.94 16.32 -5.13
C ASN A 91 5.53 15.38 -4.06
N VAL A 92 6.84 15.46 -3.78
CA VAL A 92 7.57 14.62 -2.82
C VAL A 92 6.85 14.56 -1.47
N ASN A 93 6.59 15.73 -0.87
CA ASN A 93 5.91 15.84 0.43
C ASN A 93 4.52 15.22 0.43
N LYS A 94 3.81 15.30 -0.70
CA LYS A 94 2.47 14.70 -0.85
C LYS A 94 2.53 13.18 -0.77
N TYR A 95 3.51 12.54 -1.40
CA TYR A 95 3.63 11.08 -1.38
C TYR A 95 3.95 10.57 0.01
N PHE A 96 4.89 11.20 0.71
CA PHE A 96 5.23 10.83 2.09
C PHE A 96 4.06 11.04 3.05
N LYS A 97 3.41 12.22 3.00
CA LYS A 97 2.24 12.49 3.85
C LYS A 97 1.13 11.47 3.62
N ARG A 98 0.84 11.16 2.37
CA ARG A 98 -0.22 10.19 2.03
C ARG A 98 0.17 8.75 2.38
N ALA A 99 1.44 8.38 2.27
CA ALA A 99 1.89 7.07 2.74
C ALA A 99 1.72 6.94 4.26
N ASP A 100 2.07 7.99 5.01
CA ASP A 100 1.86 8.05 6.47
C ASP A 100 0.37 7.97 6.82
N ASP A 101 -0.50 8.75 6.14
CA ASP A 101 -1.96 8.65 6.29
C ASP A 101 -2.46 7.22 6.05
N PHE A 102 -2.01 6.58 4.97
CA PHE A 102 -2.39 5.20 4.62
C PHE A 102 -1.97 4.21 5.71
N ILE A 103 -0.70 4.28 6.16
CA ILE A 103 -0.18 3.40 7.22
C ILE A 103 -0.98 3.60 8.52
N LYS A 104 -1.28 4.85 8.89
CA LYS A 104 -2.09 5.18 10.07
C LYS A 104 -3.50 4.62 9.97
N PHE A 105 -4.16 4.77 8.82
CA PHE A 105 -5.53 4.29 8.62
C PHE A 105 -5.61 2.76 8.55
N LYS A 106 -4.60 2.10 8.00
CA LYS A 106 -4.48 0.64 7.98
C LYS A 106 -4.33 0.06 9.40
N ARG A 107 -3.56 0.72 10.27
CA ARG A 107 -3.41 0.33 11.68
C ARG A 107 -4.65 0.64 12.52
N ASN A 108 -5.22 1.82 12.34
CA ASN A 108 -6.37 2.29 13.12
C ASN A 108 -7.67 2.16 12.31
N LYS A 109 -8.14 0.93 12.08
CA LYS A 109 -9.37 0.69 11.30
C LYS A 109 -10.59 1.36 11.95
N LEU A 110 -11.52 1.87 11.13
CA LEU A 110 -12.77 2.48 11.63
C LEU A 110 -13.69 1.43 12.26
N LEU A 111 -13.84 0.30 11.57
CA LEU A 111 -14.63 -0.83 12.03
C LEU A 111 -13.78 -2.10 11.91
N ASN A 112 -13.90 -2.97 12.91
CA ASN A 112 -13.35 -4.31 12.87
C ASN A 112 -14.33 -5.27 12.15
N GLY A 113 -13.91 -6.52 11.90
CA GLY A 113 -14.73 -7.48 11.16
C GLY A 113 -16.02 -7.84 11.88
N TYR A 114 -15.96 -7.93 13.21
CA TYR A 114 -17.10 -8.28 14.05
C TYR A 114 -18.15 -7.16 14.12
N GLU A 115 -17.72 -5.89 14.18
CA GLU A 115 -18.60 -4.72 14.08
C GLU A 115 -19.32 -4.71 12.73
N ILE A 116 -18.64 -5.05 11.62
CA ILE A 116 -19.26 -5.14 10.29
C ILE A 116 -20.27 -6.29 10.22
N GLN A 117 -19.93 -7.47 10.77
CA GLN A 117 -20.84 -8.63 10.84
C GLN A 117 -22.11 -8.30 11.60
N LYS A 118 -21.99 -7.61 12.74
CA LYS A 118 -23.14 -7.17 13.54
C LYS A 118 -24.08 -6.24 12.77
N ILE A 119 -23.54 -5.36 11.92
CA ILE A 119 -24.36 -4.45 11.11
C ILE A 119 -25.09 -5.21 10.00
N LEU A 120 -24.40 -6.14 9.35
CA LEU A 120 -24.93 -6.87 8.18
C LEU A 120 -25.73 -8.12 8.54
N THR A 121 -25.78 -8.51 9.82
CA THR A 121 -26.44 -9.75 10.29
C THR A 121 -26.05 -10.98 9.44
N SER A 122 -24.77 -11.07 9.06
CA SER A 122 -24.27 -12.09 8.12
C SER A 122 -23.05 -12.83 8.66
N ASP A 123 -22.86 -14.05 8.15
CA ASP A 123 -21.75 -14.91 8.52
C ASP A 123 -20.38 -14.38 8.06
N PRO A 124 -19.29 -14.78 8.74
CA PRO A 124 -17.94 -14.43 8.34
C PRO A 124 -17.65 -14.87 6.90
N SER A 125 -17.51 -13.90 5.99
CA SER A 125 -17.28 -14.15 4.57
C SER A 125 -16.20 -13.23 3.98
N GLU A 126 -15.70 -13.59 2.79
CA GLU A 126 -14.77 -12.78 1.99
C GLU A 126 -15.28 -11.35 1.77
N ILE A 127 -16.60 -11.18 1.77
CA ILE A 127 -17.31 -9.91 1.61
C ILE A 127 -16.87 -8.91 2.69
N ILE A 128 -16.66 -9.35 3.94
CA ILE A 128 -16.23 -8.46 5.04
C ILE A 128 -14.82 -7.90 4.75
N GLY A 129 -13.93 -8.71 4.18
CA GLY A 129 -12.60 -8.26 3.77
C GLY A 129 -12.66 -7.18 2.69
N LYS A 130 -13.57 -7.36 1.71
CA LYS A 130 -13.84 -6.36 0.66
C LYS A 130 -14.39 -5.07 1.25
N ILE A 131 -15.33 -5.16 2.18
CA ILE A 131 -15.92 -4.00 2.87
C ILE A 131 -14.86 -3.25 3.67
N GLN A 132 -14.01 -3.94 4.43
CA GLN A 132 -12.92 -3.31 5.16
C GLN A 132 -11.95 -2.56 4.23
N THR A 133 -11.66 -3.15 3.07
CA THR A 133 -10.79 -2.53 2.07
C THR A 133 -11.45 -1.29 1.46
N ASP A 134 -12.76 -1.33 1.17
CA ASP A 134 -13.48 -0.18 0.62
C ASP A 134 -13.66 0.95 1.64
N LEU A 135 -13.94 0.62 2.92
CA LEU A 135 -13.93 1.59 4.01
C LEU A 135 -12.56 2.25 4.17
N HIS A 136 -11.48 1.47 4.10
CA HIS A 136 -10.13 2.02 4.15
C HIS A 136 -9.87 2.97 2.98
N LYS A 137 -10.28 2.59 1.77
CA LYS A 137 -10.18 3.42 0.57
C LYS A 137 -10.97 4.73 0.71
N ARG A 138 -12.23 4.64 1.11
CA ARG A 138 -13.10 5.81 1.30
C ARG A 138 -12.56 6.76 2.37
N ARG A 139 -12.01 6.23 3.45
CA ARG A 139 -11.32 7.02 4.47
C ARG A 139 -10.07 7.70 3.92
N PHE A 140 -9.24 6.97 3.17
CA PHE A 140 -8.06 7.55 2.52
C PHE A 140 -8.41 8.69 1.56
N LEU A 141 -9.52 8.56 0.85
CA LEU A 141 -10.07 9.59 -0.04
C LEU A 141 -10.70 10.77 0.72
N GLY A 142 -10.94 10.65 2.03
CA GLY A 142 -11.54 11.68 2.88
C GLY A 142 -13.07 11.71 2.86
N ILE A 143 -13.71 10.68 2.28
CA ILE A 143 -15.18 10.55 2.16
C ILE A 143 -15.79 10.15 3.50
N ILE A 144 -15.16 9.21 4.20
CA ILE A 144 -15.59 8.71 5.51
C ILE A 144 -14.55 9.12 6.52
N ARG A 145 -14.95 9.82 7.60
CA ARG A 145 -14.01 10.30 8.63
C ARG A 145 -14.23 9.61 9.96
N SER A 146 -15.48 9.30 10.29
CA SER A 146 -15.88 8.77 11.59
C SER A 146 -16.39 7.33 11.51
N LYS A 147 -16.52 6.68 12.68
CA LYS A 147 -17.19 5.38 12.78
C LYS A 147 -18.66 5.47 12.37
N LYS A 148 -19.36 6.56 12.76
CA LYS A 148 -20.78 6.77 12.42
C LYS A 148 -20.98 6.85 10.90
N ASP A 149 -20.10 7.58 10.21
CA ASP A 149 -20.11 7.67 8.74
C ASP A 149 -19.92 6.29 8.09
N ALA A 150 -19.04 5.46 8.66
CA ALA A 150 -18.79 4.11 8.16
C ALA A 150 -20.01 3.20 8.33
N VAL A 151 -20.68 3.26 9.48
CA VAL A 151 -21.92 2.51 9.74
C VAL A 151 -23.02 2.95 8.78
N HIS A 152 -23.24 4.27 8.67
CA HIS A 152 -24.25 4.81 7.76
C HIS A 152 -23.98 4.39 6.32
N TRP A 153 -22.71 4.45 5.89
CA TRP A 153 -22.33 4.02 4.55
C TRP A 153 -22.61 2.54 4.30
N ILE A 154 -22.30 1.65 5.26
CA ILE A 154 -22.59 0.21 5.14
C ILE A 154 -24.09 0.01 4.94
N ILE A 155 -24.91 0.62 5.80
CA ILE A 155 -26.38 0.47 5.74
C ILE A 155 -26.89 0.99 4.38
N SER A 156 -26.52 2.20 3.96
CA SER A 156 -27.05 2.77 2.73
C SER A 156 -26.61 2.09 1.43
N ASN A 157 -25.60 1.21 1.44
CA ASN A 157 -25.05 0.61 0.22
C ASN A 157 -25.11 -0.92 0.20
N LEU A 158 -25.31 -1.58 1.35
CA LEU A 158 -25.15 -3.03 1.50
C LEU A 158 -26.33 -3.72 2.22
N THR A 159 -27.26 -2.96 2.80
CA THR A 159 -28.55 -3.44 3.31
C THR A 159 -29.68 -2.82 2.50
#